data_AF-A0A4Y2W9S9-F1
#
_entry.id   AF-A0A4Y2W9S9-F1
#
_cell.length_a   1.000
_cell.length_b   1.000
_cell.length_c   1.000
_cell.angle_alpha   90.00
_cell.angle_beta   90.00
_cell.angle_gamma   90.00
#
_symmetry.space_group_name_H-M   'P 1'
#
loop_
_entity.id
_entity.type
_entity.pdbx_description
1 polymer ?
#
loop_
_entity_poly.entity_id
_entity_poly.type
_entity_poly.pdbx_seq_one_letter_code
_entity_poly.pdbx_strand_id
1 'polypeptide(L)'
;MDNAPAHPDVETLNAENINCIFMPRNITTILQSMDQGVIESMKRHYRKQLLSKFFLEDDDGEEEAECRIVQFLRALTLKDCVYMINEA
;
A
#
# COMPACT_ATOMS: atom_id res chain seq x y z
N MET A 1 1.85 7.68 17.67
CA MET A 1 0.99 8.07 16.53
C MET A 1 1.78 8.87 15.53
N ASP A 2 1.39 8.80 14.25
CA ASP A 2 1.93 9.71 13.24
C ASP A 2 1.41 11.14 13.46
N ASN A 3 1.87 12.09 12.65
CA ASN A 3 1.49 13.50 12.78
C ASN A 3 0.29 13.88 11.90
N ALA A 4 -0.59 12.94 11.54
CA ALA A 4 -1.75 13.23 10.70
C ALA A 4 -2.68 14.22 11.42
N PRO A 5 -3.21 15.26 10.73
CA PRO A 5 -4.10 16.25 11.33
C PRO A 5 -5.40 15.68 11.90
N ALA A 6 -5.77 14.47 11.49
CA ALA A 6 -6.96 13.78 11.98
C ALA A 6 -6.78 13.19 13.39
N HIS A 7 -5.55 13.11 13.90
CA HIS A 7 -5.29 12.63 15.25
C HIS A 7 -5.54 13.74 16.28
N PRO A 8 -6.29 13.46 17.35
CA PRO A 8 -6.46 14.41 18.46
C PRO A 8 -5.14 14.60 19.21
N ASP A 9 -5.03 15.69 19.95
CA ASP A 9 -3.86 15.99 20.78
C ASP A 9 -3.66 14.96 21.91
N VAL A 10 -2.43 14.92 22.43
CA VAL A 10 -2.04 13.96 23.49
C VAL A 10 -2.86 14.14 24.76
N GLU A 11 -3.24 15.38 25.09
CA GLU A 11 -4.00 15.70 26.31
C GLU A 11 -5.41 15.10 26.25
N THR A 12 -6.01 15.09 25.05
CA THR A 12 -7.28 14.44 24.76
C THR A 12 -7.16 12.91 24.71
N LEU A 13 -5.99 12.38 24.32
CA LEU A 13 -5.67 10.95 24.29
C LEU A 13 -5.12 10.43 25.62
N ASN A 14 -5.73 10.84 26.73
CA ASN A 14 -5.33 10.41 28.06
C ASN A 14 -6.16 9.20 28.51
N ALA A 15 -5.48 8.10 28.82
CA ALA A 15 -6.07 6.93 29.47
C ALA A 15 -5.12 6.44 30.57
N GLU A 16 -5.66 5.99 31.70
CA GLU A 16 -4.90 5.74 32.95
C GLU A 16 -3.69 4.82 32.78
N ASN A 17 -3.68 3.95 31.75
CA ASN A 17 -2.63 2.96 31.53
C ASN A 17 -2.02 3.00 30.11
N ILE A 18 -2.29 4.04 29.32
CA ILE A 18 -1.79 4.15 27.95
C ILE A 18 -1.11 5.50 27.77
N ASN A 19 0.19 5.48 27.46
CA ASN A 19 0.93 6.67 27.09
C ASN A 19 0.93 6.84 25.57
N CYS A 20 0.32 7.91 25.07
CA CYS A 20 0.38 8.27 23.66
C CYS A 20 1.55 9.22 23.40
N ILE A 21 2.42 8.85 22.47
CA ILE A 21 3.50 9.71 21.98
C ILE A 21 3.41 9.90 20.47
N PHE A 22 3.63 11.12 20.01
CA PHE A 22 3.79 11.42 18.59
C PHE A 22 5.23 11.15 18.16
N MET A 23 5.40 10.50 17.01
CA MET A 23 6.74 10.37 16.45
C MET A 23 7.20 11.71 15.87
N PRO A 24 8.51 11.94 15.76
CA PRO A 24 9.05 13.05 14.98
C PRO A 24 8.53 13.03 13.53
N ARG A 25 8.42 14.21 12.91
CA ARG A 25 8.00 14.31 11.52
C ARG A 25 8.95 13.55 10.59
N ASN A 26 8.40 13.05 9.49
CA ASN A 26 9.11 12.42 8.37
C ASN A 26 9.88 11.12 8.71
N ILE A 27 9.72 10.55 9.90
CA ILE A 27 10.31 9.25 10.27
C ILE A 27 9.26 8.20 10.63
N THR A 28 7.98 8.52 10.46
CA THR A 28 6.84 7.62 10.66
C THR A 28 7.04 6.28 9.98
N THR A 29 7.47 6.26 8.71
CA THR A 29 7.67 5.02 7.95
C THR A 29 8.77 4.11 8.52
N ILE A 30 9.73 4.68 9.26
CA ILE A 30 10.84 3.95 9.87
C ILE A 30 10.49 3.53 11.31
N LEU A 31 9.67 4.29 12.01
CA LEU A 31 9.36 4.03 13.41
C LEU A 31 8.03 3.31 13.62
N GLN A 32 7.07 3.43 12.69
CA GLN A 32 5.78 2.77 12.80
C GLN A 32 5.87 1.33 12.35
N SER A 33 5.57 0.45 13.30
CA SER A 33 5.39 -0.98 13.05
C SER A 33 4.31 -1.26 12.00
N MET A 34 3.27 -0.43 11.89
CA MET A 34 2.23 -0.61 10.87
C MET A 34 2.75 -0.41 9.44
N ASP A 35 3.60 0.61 9.24
CA ASP A 35 4.22 0.88 7.94
C ASP A 35 5.18 -0.24 7.54
N GLN A 36 6.01 -0.69 8.48
CA GLN A 36 7.02 -1.74 8.24
C GLN A 36 6.45 -3.16 8.19
N GLY A 37 5.32 -3.40 8.87
CA GLY A 37 4.68 -4.69 8.93
C GLY A 37 3.64 -4.83 7.84
N VAL A 38 2.39 -4.53 8.20
CA VAL A 38 1.23 -4.84 7.36
C VAL A 38 1.26 -4.08 6.03
N ILE A 39 1.61 -2.79 6.04
CA ILE A 39 1.57 -1.95 4.84
C ILE A 39 2.68 -2.36 3.85
N GLU A 40 3.91 -2.59 4.32
CA GLU A 40 5.00 -3.08 3.48
C GLU A 40 4.64 -4.41 2.84
N SER A 41 4.19 -5.38 3.65
CA SER A 41 3.83 -6.72 3.17
C SER A 41 2.70 -6.66 2.14
N MET A 42 1.66 -5.86 2.40
CA MET A 42 0.54 -5.67 1.46
C MET A 42 1.02 -5.06 0.13
N LYS A 43 1.86 -4.01 0.18
CA LYS A 43 2.43 -3.38 -1.02
C LYS A 43 3.29 -4.35 -1.81
N ARG A 44 4.12 -5.14 -1.13
CA ARG A 44 4.99 -6.14 -1.75
C ARG A 44 4.18 -7.21 -2.45
N HIS A 45 3.15 -7.73 -1.79
CA HIS A 45 2.30 -8.77 -2.36
C HIS A 45 1.50 -8.25 -3.57
N TYR A 46 0.84 -7.09 -3.43
CA TYR A 46 0.12 -6.45 -4.53
C TYR A 46 1.02 -6.24 -5.75
N ARG A 47 2.23 -5.71 -5.57
CA ARG A 47 3.18 -5.47 -6.68
C ARG A 47 3.60 -6.77 -7.37
N LYS A 48 3.81 -7.84 -6.59
CA LYS A 48 4.13 -9.15 -7.15
C LYS A 48 3.01 -9.63 -8.06
N GLN A 49 1.77 -9.67 -7.57
CA GLN A 49 0.62 -10.14 -8.35
C GLN A 49 0.33 -9.24 -9.56
N LEU A 50 0.45 -7.93 -9.40
CA LEU A 50 0.29 -6.96 -10.50
C LEU A 50 1.25 -7.24 -11.66
N LEU A 51 2.54 -7.44 -11.35
CA LEU A 51 3.55 -7.76 -12.35
C LEU A 51 3.34 -9.15 -12.94
N SER A 52 3.01 -10.15 -12.12
CA SER A 52 2.69 -11.49 -12.62
C SER A 52 1.51 -11.45 -13.59
N LYS A 53 0.43 -10.74 -13.27
CA LYS A 53 -0.73 -10.61 -14.17
C LYS A 53 -0.36 -9.89 -15.47
N PHE A 54 0.38 -8.79 -15.38
CA PHE A 54 0.87 -8.07 -16.57
C PHE A 54 1.67 -8.96 -17.51
N PHE A 55 2.62 -9.74 -16.99
CA PHE A 55 3.46 -10.61 -17.83
C PHE A 55 2.78 -11.91 -18.29
N LEU A 56 1.71 -12.36 -17.61
CA LEU A 56 0.96 -13.57 -17.98
C LEU A 56 -0.14 -13.29 -19.01
N GLU A 57 -0.65 -12.06 -19.08
CA GLU A 57 -1.63 -11.61 -20.08
C GLU A 57 -0.95 -11.17 -21.41
N ASP A 58 0.38 -11.09 -21.44
CA ASP A 58 1.21 -10.66 -22.58
C ASP A 58 1.50 -11.86 -23.52
N ASP A 59 0.48 -12.39 -24.22
CA ASP A 59 0.66 -13.57 -25.09
C ASP A 59 1.07 -13.24 -26.55
N ASP A 60 0.59 -12.19 -27.22
CA ASP A 60 0.74 -12.13 -28.69
C ASP A 60 0.69 -10.73 -29.36
N GLY A 61 1.32 -9.69 -28.79
CA GLY A 61 1.23 -8.32 -29.33
C GLY A 61 2.56 -7.66 -29.73
N GLU A 62 2.75 -7.34 -31.01
CA GLU A 62 3.78 -6.42 -31.53
C GLU A 62 3.55 -4.93 -31.11
N GLU A 63 2.75 -4.67 -30.06
CA GLU A 63 2.50 -3.30 -29.58
C GLU A 63 3.68 -2.76 -28.77
N GLU A 64 3.91 -1.46 -28.88
CA GLU A 64 4.93 -0.74 -28.11
C GLU A 64 4.67 -0.85 -26.59
N ALA A 65 5.71 -1.12 -25.80
CA ALA A 65 5.58 -1.48 -24.39
C ALA A 65 4.82 -0.44 -23.54
N GLU A 66 4.98 0.84 -23.84
CA GLU A 66 4.26 1.91 -23.14
C GLU A 66 2.75 1.84 -23.37
N CYS A 67 2.32 1.57 -24.61
CA CYS A 67 0.91 1.43 -24.95
C CYS A 67 0.28 0.26 -24.16
N ARG A 68 1.01 -0.87 -24.07
CA ARG A 68 0.56 -2.06 -23.35
C ARG A 68 0.38 -1.83 -21.86
N ILE A 69 1.36 -1.18 -21.21
CA ILE A 69 1.27 -0.83 -19.78
C ILE A 69 0.05 0.05 -19.54
N VAL A 70 -0.17 1.07 -20.39
CA VAL A 70 -1.33 1.97 -20.24
C VAL A 70 -2.64 1.22 -20.43
N GLN A 71 -2.74 0.32 -21.41
CA GLN A 71 -3.95 -0.49 -21.63
C GLN A 71 -4.22 -1.44 -20.44
N PHE A 72 -3.21 -2.16 -19.98
CA PHE A 72 -3.31 -3.04 -18.80
C PHE A 72 -3.77 -2.26 -17.56
N LEU A 73 -3.12 -1.14 -17.25
CA LEU A 73 -3.48 -0.32 -16.09
C LEU A 73 -4.89 0.27 -16.20
N ARG A 74 -5.37 0.56 -17.42
CA ARG A 74 -6.75 0.99 -17.66
C ARG A 74 -7.77 -0.12 -17.50
N ALA A 75 -7.40 -1.36 -17.81
CA ALA A 75 -8.27 -2.52 -17.67
C ALA A 75 -8.41 -3.00 -16.22
N LEU A 76 -7.45 -2.66 -15.35
CA LEU A 76 -7.49 -3.04 -13.94
C LEU A 76 -8.65 -2.41 -13.18
N THR A 77 -9.40 -3.26 -12.48
CA THR A 77 -10.50 -2.84 -11.63
C THR A 77 -10.12 -2.92 -10.14
N LEU A 78 -10.89 -2.23 -9.29
CA LEU A 78 -10.75 -2.38 -7.83
C LEU A 78 -10.97 -3.82 -7.36
N LYS A 79 -11.86 -4.57 -8.05
CA LYS A 79 -12.08 -5.99 -7.79
C LYS A 79 -10.80 -6.78 -8.01
N ASP A 80 -10.11 -6.57 -9.13
CA ASP A 80 -8.81 -7.22 -9.41
C ASP A 80 -7.79 -6.89 -8.32
N CYS A 81 -7.71 -5.62 -7.90
CA CYS A 81 -6.79 -5.20 -6.85
C CYS A 81 -7.02 -5.92 -5.52
N VAL A 82 -8.28 -6.14 -5.14
CA VAL A 82 -8.62 -6.88 -3.91
C VAL A 82 -8.22 -8.35 -4.02
N TYR A 83 -8.49 -9.01 -5.16
CA TYR A 83 -8.05 -10.40 -5.37
C TYR A 83 -6.52 -10.51 -5.38
N MET A 84 -5.82 -9.57 -6.03
CA MET A 84 -4.35 -9.50 -6.03
C MET A 84 -3.74 -9.32 -4.64
N ILE A 85 -4.49 -8.83 -3.64
CA ILE A 85 -4.03 -8.77 -2.25
C ILE A 85 -4.34 -10.08 -1.51
N ASN A 86 -5.45 -10.73 -1.86
CA ASN A 86 -5.92 -11.96 -1.22
C ASN A 86 -5.14 -13.22 -1.64
N GLU A 87 -4.52 -13.23 -2.82
CA GLU A 87 -3.75 -14.37 -3.34
C GLU A 87 -2.35 -14.53 -2.70
N ALA A 88 -2.16 -14.01 -1.47
CA ALA A 88 -0.91 -13.96 -0.70
C ALA A 88 -0.59 -15.19 0.12
#